data_AF-A0A7X9F8L0-F1
#
_entry.id   AF-A0A7X9F8L0-F1
#
_cell.length_a   1.000
_cell.length_b   1.000
_cell.length_c   1.000
_cell.angle_alpha   90.00
_cell.angle_beta   90.00
_cell.angle_gamma   90.00
#
_symmetry.space_group_name_H-M   'P 1'
#
loop_
_entity.id
_entity.type
_entity.pdbx_description
1 polymer ?
#
loop_
_entity_poly.entity_id
_entity_poly.type
_entity_poly.pdbx_seq_one_letter_code
_entity_poly.pdbx_strand_id
1 'polypeptide(L)'
;MKQKLHFRLISVLSFLVLVLSPAGIPKASGNKGTAYQQVEVSVITITRADIEKADNFIPVSAIGEPVGSVKLYPPRWVEGNESSPSYGVVEGSIFPVDPNGWPINFRVLLPATWSMRSAQMGGGGMNGTITVREGRNPLLNKGFAIYGSDSGHQAGGMGGFGGAQSKPFATGPTTGDEWALNDEAIKNLGYMQ
;
A
#
# COMPACT_ATOMS: atom_id res chain seq x y z
N MET A 1 16.92 -16.39 16.30
CA MET A 1 16.76 -16.22 14.85
C MET A 1 15.82 -15.02 14.66
N LYS A 2 16.30 -13.87 14.16
CA LYS A 2 15.45 -12.68 14.00
C LYS A 2 14.69 -12.83 12.69
N GLN A 3 13.43 -13.28 12.73
CA GLN A 3 12.52 -13.11 11.60
C GLN A 3 12.40 -11.60 11.36
N LYS A 4 12.99 -11.11 10.27
CA LYS A 4 12.62 -9.80 9.75
C LYS A 4 11.20 -9.99 9.22
N LEU A 5 10.22 -9.39 9.88
CA LEU A 5 8.86 -9.27 9.35
C LEU A 5 8.97 -8.44 8.06
N HIS A 6 9.03 -9.10 6.91
CA HIS A 6 8.92 -8.45 5.61
C HIS A 6 7.46 -8.56 5.18
N PHE A 7 6.70 -7.48 5.34
CA PHE A 7 5.34 -7.43 4.78
C PHE A 7 5.41 -6.99 3.33
N ARG A 8 4.63 -7.60 2.45
CA ARG A 8 4.63 -7.31 1.02
C ARG A 8 4.15 -5.87 0.79
N LEU A 9 3.15 -5.41 1.54
CA LEU A 9 2.68 -4.01 1.50
C LEU A 9 3.72 -2.98 1.95
N ILE A 10 4.50 -3.25 3.00
CA ILE A 10 5.58 -2.34 3.44
C ILE A 10 6.67 -2.25 2.38
N SER A 11 6.95 -3.36 1.70
CA SER A 11 7.92 -3.42 0.60
C SER A 11 7.47 -2.56 -0.59
N VAL A 12 6.18 -2.64 -0.96
CA VAL A 12 5.57 -1.77 -1.99
C VAL A 12 5.69 -0.30 -1.62
N LEU A 13 5.31 0.08 -0.40
CA LEU A 13 5.42 1.48 0.04
C LEU A 13 6.88 1.96 -0.01
N SER A 14 7.83 1.14 0.45
CA SER A 14 9.25 1.48 0.44
C SER A 14 9.79 1.68 -0.97
N PHE A 15 9.37 0.85 -1.93
CA PHE A 15 9.75 1.00 -3.33
C PHE A 15 9.15 2.28 -3.95
N LEU A 16 7.87 2.57 -3.69
CA LEU A 16 7.23 3.79 -4.15
C LEU A 16 7.96 5.03 -3.62
N VAL A 17 8.37 5.05 -2.36
CA VAL A 17 9.14 6.16 -1.80
C VAL A 17 10.46 6.39 -2.54
N LEU A 18 11.15 5.32 -2.95
CA LEU A 18 12.40 5.41 -3.71
C LEU A 18 12.18 6.02 -5.11
N VAL A 19 11.06 5.69 -5.75
CA VAL A 19 10.74 6.16 -7.11
C VAL A 19 10.17 7.59 -7.11
N LEU A 20 9.42 7.95 -6.08
CA LEU A 20 8.64 9.20 -6.03
C LEU A 20 9.37 10.36 -5.35
N SER A 21 10.42 10.08 -4.57
CA SER A 21 11.15 11.15 -3.87
C SER A 21 12.25 11.74 -4.77
N PRO A 22 12.20 13.05 -5.10
CA PRO A 22 13.25 13.69 -5.92
C PRO A 22 14.65 13.67 -5.28
N ALA A 23 14.76 13.44 -3.97
CA ALA A 23 16.02 13.40 -3.21
C ALA A 23 16.43 12.00 -2.72
N GLY A 24 15.65 10.95 -3.01
CA GLY A 24 15.80 9.63 -2.38
C GLY A 24 15.44 9.63 -0.87
N ILE A 25 15.56 8.47 -0.21
CA ILE A 25 15.30 8.37 1.24
C ILE A 25 16.46 9.08 1.98
N PRO A 26 16.20 10.11 2.81
CA PRO A 26 17.25 10.71 3.62
C PRO A 26 17.85 9.65 4.56
N LYS A 27 19.16 9.46 4.48
CA LYS A 27 19.88 8.46 5.27
C LYS A 27 19.85 8.87 6.73
N ALA A 28 19.39 7.98 7.62
CA ALA A 28 19.44 8.23 9.05
C ALA A 28 20.90 8.45 9.48
N SER A 29 21.24 9.66 9.92
CA SER A 29 22.55 9.99 10.50
C SER A 29 22.62 9.40 11.90
N GLY A 30 23.40 8.34 12.06
CA GLY A 30 23.59 7.68 13.35
C GLY A 30 24.54 8.47 14.24
N ASN A 31 24.02 9.41 15.03
CA ASN A 31 24.80 10.07 16.08
C ASN A 31 24.51 9.40 17.44
N LYS A 32 25.52 8.76 18.03
CA LYS A 32 25.47 8.23 19.39
C LYS A 32 25.67 9.40 20.37
N GLY A 33 24.58 9.98 20.87
CA GLY A 33 24.62 11.02 21.89
C GLY A 33 23.34 11.07 22.71
N THR A 34 23.46 11.03 24.02
CA THR A 34 22.37 11.14 25.00
C THR A 34 21.86 12.57 25.08
N ALA A 35 20.88 12.91 24.23
CA ALA A 35 19.95 14.02 24.39
C ALA A 35 18.75 13.75 23.46
N TYR A 36 17.52 14.05 23.87
CA TYR A 36 16.36 14.04 22.98
C TYR A 36 16.52 15.18 21.97
N GLN A 37 17.31 14.94 20.93
CA GLN A 37 17.45 15.84 19.81
C GLN A 37 16.10 15.85 19.10
N GLN A 38 15.49 17.03 18.97
CA GLN A 38 14.33 17.24 18.10
C GLN A 38 14.74 16.72 16.72
N VAL A 39 14.29 15.52 16.36
CA VAL A 39 14.51 14.98 15.02
C VAL A 39 13.71 15.89 14.11
N GLU A 40 14.41 16.77 13.39
CA GLU A 40 13.82 17.53 12.31
C GLU A 40 13.19 16.50 11.38
N VAL A 41 11.86 16.39 11.41
CA VAL A 41 11.16 15.44 10.55
C VAL A 41 11.26 16.06 9.16
N SER A 42 12.18 15.54 8.35
CA SER A 42 12.31 15.94 6.95
C SER A 42 10.98 15.67 6.27
N VAL A 43 10.23 16.73 5.98
CA VAL A 43 8.98 16.66 5.25
C VAL A 43 9.32 16.59 3.76
N ILE A 44 8.73 15.63 3.05
CA ILE A 44 8.92 15.45 1.61
C ILE A 44 7.72 16.05 0.89
N THR A 45 7.98 16.89 -0.11
CA THR A 45 6.94 17.36 -1.04
C THR A 45 6.82 16.37 -2.19
N ILE A 46 5.63 15.81 -2.36
CA ILE A 46 5.26 14.94 -3.48
C ILE A 46 4.42 15.75 -4.45
N THR A 47 4.74 15.70 -5.75
CA THR A 47 4.00 16.40 -6.80
C THR A 47 3.20 15.45 -7.68
N ARG A 48 2.28 15.99 -8.50
CA ARG A 48 1.60 15.22 -9.56
C ARG A 48 2.61 14.49 -10.46
N ALA A 49 3.66 15.19 -10.91
CA ALA A 49 4.67 14.64 -11.78
C ALA A 49 5.47 13.50 -11.12
N ASP A 50 5.61 13.54 -9.79
CA ASP A 50 6.19 12.40 -9.07
C ASP A 50 5.24 11.22 -9.11
N ILE A 51 3.96 11.41 -8.78
CA ILE A 51 2.94 10.35 -8.83
C ILE A 51 2.80 9.70 -10.21
N GLU A 52 2.96 10.45 -11.29
CA GLU A 52 2.95 9.90 -12.66
C GLU A 52 4.10 8.92 -12.91
N LYS A 53 5.22 9.03 -12.18
CA LYS A 53 6.32 8.03 -12.22
C LYS A 53 5.97 6.75 -11.45
N ALA A 54 4.86 6.71 -10.71
CA ALA A 54 4.45 5.51 -10.00
C ALA A 54 3.96 4.40 -10.95
N ASP A 55 3.70 4.67 -12.24
CA ASP A 55 3.35 3.63 -13.23
C ASP A 55 4.53 2.69 -13.58
N ASN A 56 5.65 2.81 -12.87
CA ASN A 56 6.84 1.99 -13.04
C ASN A 56 6.68 0.58 -12.43
N PHE A 57 7.26 -0.41 -13.09
CA PHE A 57 7.31 -1.80 -12.63
C PHE A 57 7.96 -1.95 -11.24
N ILE A 58 7.33 -2.72 -10.34
CA ILE A 58 7.93 -3.17 -9.07
C ILE A 58 8.52 -4.56 -9.29
N PRO A 59 9.85 -4.75 -9.23
CA PRO A 59 10.44 -6.06 -9.38
C PRO A 59 10.10 -6.95 -8.18
N VAL A 60 9.88 -8.25 -8.43
CA VAL A 60 9.59 -9.23 -7.37
C VAL A 60 10.68 -9.26 -6.29
N SER A 61 11.93 -8.96 -6.65
CA SER A 61 13.06 -8.86 -5.71
C SER A 61 12.96 -7.67 -4.75
N ALA A 62 12.14 -6.66 -5.06
CA ALA A 62 11.82 -5.59 -4.12
C ALA A 62 10.78 -6.02 -3.08
N ILE A 63 10.04 -7.11 -3.32
CA ILE A 63 9.10 -7.69 -2.37
C ILE A 63 9.86 -8.68 -1.50
N GLY A 64 9.93 -8.42 -0.19
CA GLY A 64 10.73 -9.25 0.74
C GLY A 64 10.16 -10.65 1.01
N GLU A 65 9.05 -11.02 0.36
CA GLU A 65 8.38 -12.32 0.44
C GLU A 65 8.08 -12.84 -0.98
N PRO A 66 7.99 -14.16 -1.19
CA PRO A 66 7.70 -14.73 -2.50
C PRO A 66 6.40 -14.18 -3.09
N VAL A 67 6.43 -13.70 -4.33
CA VAL A 67 5.27 -13.25 -5.12
C VAL A 67 5.49 -13.62 -6.58
N GLY A 68 4.41 -13.84 -7.34
CA GLY A 68 4.52 -14.14 -8.76
C GLY A 68 4.88 -12.91 -9.60
N SER A 69 4.19 -11.79 -9.37
CA SER A 69 4.48 -10.50 -10.00
C SER A 69 3.76 -9.36 -9.28
N VAL A 70 4.09 -8.12 -9.61
CA VAL A 70 3.35 -6.93 -9.18
C VAL A 70 2.91 -6.14 -10.40
N LYS A 71 1.63 -5.81 -10.47
CA LYS A 71 1.07 -4.90 -11.46
C LYS A 71 0.61 -3.63 -10.76
N LEU A 72 1.07 -2.48 -11.25
CA LEU A 72 0.51 -1.19 -10.87
C LEU A 72 -0.58 -0.79 -11.87
N TYR A 73 -1.57 -0.07 -11.37
CA TYR A 73 -2.58 0.59 -12.19
C TYR A 73 -2.19 2.06 -12.36
N PRO A 74 -2.68 2.72 -13.43
CA PRO A 74 -2.41 4.13 -13.68
C PRO A 74 -2.67 4.97 -12.42
N PRO A 75 -1.64 5.62 -11.87
CA PRO A 75 -1.78 6.37 -10.64
C PRO A 75 -2.59 7.64 -10.88
N ARG A 76 -3.22 8.17 -9.83
CA ARG A 76 -4.06 9.38 -9.91
C ARG A 76 -3.57 10.44 -8.94
N TRP A 77 -3.62 11.69 -9.37
CA TRP A 77 -3.49 12.84 -8.48
C TRP A 77 -4.87 13.38 -8.12
N VAL A 78 -5.15 13.52 -6.83
CA VAL A 78 -6.36 14.16 -6.32
C VAL A 78 -5.99 15.52 -5.77
N GLU A 79 -6.65 16.57 -6.27
CA GLU A 79 -6.45 17.92 -5.77
C GLU A 79 -7.09 18.10 -4.39
N GLY A 80 -6.39 18.86 -3.55
CA GLY A 80 -6.84 19.21 -2.22
C GLY A 80 -8.06 20.11 -2.24
N ASN A 81 -8.76 20.09 -1.12
CA ASN A 81 -9.89 20.96 -0.83
C ASN A 81 -9.89 21.32 0.67
N GLU A 82 -10.92 22.00 1.15
CA GLU A 82 -11.02 22.44 2.55
C GLU A 82 -10.96 21.29 3.58
N SER A 83 -11.29 20.06 3.17
CA SER A 83 -11.34 18.89 4.05
C SER A 83 -10.12 17.97 3.95
N SER A 84 -9.25 18.12 2.95
CA SER A 84 -8.13 17.22 2.69
C SER A 84 -7.03 17.88 1.84
N PRO A 85 -5.73 17.59 2.10
CA PRO A 85 -4.65 18.04 1.23
C PRO A 85 -4.75 17.38 -0.15
N SER A 86 -3.97 17.84 -1.13
CA SER A 86 -3.74 17.06 -2.34
C SER A 86 -2.99 15.76 -1.99
N TYR A 87 -3.27 14.68 -2.72
CA TYR A 87 -2.59 13.40 -2.53
C TYR A 87 -2.55 12.59 -3.83
N GLY A 88 -1.54 11.73 -3.94
CA GLY A 88 -1.46 10.68 -4.93
C GLY A 88 -2.20 9.43 -4.49
N VAL A 89 -2.83 8.75 -5.45
CA VAL A 89 -3.43 7.43 -5.30
C VAL A 89 -2.64 6.46 -6.17
N VAL A 90 -2.04 5.45 -5.53
CA VAL A 90 -1.34 4.36 -6.21
C VAL A 90 -2.04 3.06 -5.85
N GLU A 91 -2.44 2.32 -6.87
CA GLU A 91 -3.21 1.09 -6.74
C GLU A 91 -2.50 -0.02 -7.50
N GLY A 92 -2.62 -1.26 -7.04
CA GLY A 92 -1.97 -2.38 -7.70
C GLY A 92 -2.48 -3.73 -7.24
N SER A 93 -1.96 -4.76 -7.90
CA SER A 93 -2.20 -6.16 -7.60
C SER A 93 -0.87 -6.88 -7.46
N ILE A 94 -0.72 -7.64 -6.37
CA ILE A 94 0.36 -8.59 -6.16
C ILE A 94 -0.17 -9.96 -6.52
N PHE A 95 0.39 -10.58 -7.55
CA PHE A 95 -0.03 -11.89 -8.03
C PHE A 95 0.58 -13.00 -7.17
N PRO A 96 -0.20 -14.07 -6.91
CA PRO A 96 0.24 -15.20 -6.10
C PRO A 96 1.40 -15.94 -6.75
N VAL A 97 2.13 -16.72 -5.93
CA VAL A 97 3.09 -17.70 -6.44
C VAL A 97 2.36 -18.94 -6.95
N ASP A 98 1.31 -19.37 -6.26
CA ASP A 98 0.41 -20.41 -6.69
C ASP A 98 -0.35 -19.95 -7.95
N PRO A 99 -0.24 -20.66 -9.09
CA PRO A 99 -0.99 -20.34 -10.31
C PRO A 99 -2.52 -20.37 -10.13
N ASN A 100 -3.01 -21.08 -9.11
CA ASN A 100 -4.44 -21.14 -8.75
C ASN A 100 -4.78 -20.24 -7.55
N GLY A 101 -3.86 -19.37 -7.13
CA GLY A 101 -4.07 -18.45 -6.02
C GLY A 101 -4.87 -17.19 -6.38
N TRP A 102 -5.16 -16.37 -5.38
CA TRP A 102 -5.84 -15.08 -5.54
C TRP A 102 -4.84 -13.92 -5.39
N PRO A 103 -5.00 -12.85 -6.18
CA PRO A 103 -4.17 -11.66 -6.05
C PRO A 103 -4.51 -10.88 -4.79
N ILE A 104 -3.51 -10.22 -4.21
CA ILE A 104 -3.69 -9.18 -3.20
C ILE A 104 -3.81 -7.84 -3.91
N ASN A 105 -4.98 -7.21 -3.86
CA ASN A 105 -5.14 -5.84 -4.34
C ASN A 105 -4.85 -4.85 -3.22
N PHE A 106 -4.16 -3.77 -3.55
CA PHE A 106 -3.77 -2.76 -2.58
C PHE A 106 -4.02 -1.35 -3.07
N ARG A 107 -4.08 -0.43 -2.12
CA ARG A 107 -4.12 1.01 -2.34
C ARG A 107 -3.15 1.71 -1.41
N VAL A 108 -2.48 2.73 -1.93
CA VAL A 108 -1.65 3.68 -1.19
C VAL A 108 -2.16 5.09 -1.47
N LEU A 109 -2.38 5.87 -0.42
CA LEU A 109 -2.61 7.31 -0.47
C LEU A 109 -1.34 8.02 0.03
N LEU A 110 -0.73 8.82 -0.83
CA LEU A 110 0.48 9.58 -0.54
C LEU A 110 0.16 11.07 -0.46
N PRO A 111 0.21 11.71 0.72
CA PRO A 111 -0.08 13.14 0.84
C PRO A 111 1.00 13.97 0.12
N ALA A 112 0.59 15.10 -0.48
CA ALA A 112 1.50 16.05 -1.12
C ALA A 112 2.59 16.55 -0.15
N THR A 113 2.26 16.65 1.15
CA THR A 113 3.19 16.98 2.21
C THR A 113 3.35 15.74 3.10
N TRP A 114 4.40 14.95 2.86
CA TRP A 114 4.61 13.69 3.54
C TRP A 114 5.59 13.81 4.70
N SER A 115 5.14 13.46 5.90
CA SER A 115 5.92 13.48 7.15
C SER A 115 6.91 12.32 7.29
N MET A 116 7.11 11.53 6.23
CA MET A 116 7.82 10.24 6.25
C MET A 116 7.23 9.21 7.21
N ARG A 117 5.99 9.41 7.67
CA ARG A 117 5.24 8.44 8.48
C ARG A 117 4.19 7.77 7.63
N SER A 118 3.87 6.53 7.99
CA SER A 118 2.85 5.76 7.28
C SER A 118 1.99 4.96 8.25
N ALA A 119 0.75 4.71 7.88
CA ALA A 119 -0.17 3.85 8.60
C ALA A 119 -0.73 2.77 7.68
N GLN A 120 -0.62 1.51 8.10
CA GLN A 120 -1.32 0.41 7.46
C GLN A 120 -2.74 0.34 7.99
N MET A 121 -3.72 0.39 7.08
CA MET A 121 -5.11 0.13 7.37
C MET A 121 -5.34 -1.38 7.30
N GLY A 122 -5.78 -1.95 8.42
CA GLY A 122 -6.22 -3.34 8.47
C GLY A 122 -7.54 -3.57 7.73
N GLY A 123 -7.93 -4.82 7.61
CA GLY A 123 -9.25 -5.21 7.15
C GLY A 123 -10.26 -5.36 8.30
N GLY A 124 -11.38 -6.02 8.02
CA GLY A 124 -12.36 -6.50 9.00
C GLY A 124 -13.16 -7.71 8.49
N GLY A 125 -13.73 -8.49 9.40
CA GLY A 125 -14.46 -9.71 9.04
C GLY A 125 -13.54 -10.72 8.35
N MET A 126 -14.01 -11.30 7.24
CA MET A 126 -13.24 -12.23 6.39
C MET A 126 -12.33 -11.56 5.36
N ASN A 127 -12.22 -10.23 5.40
CA ASN A 127 -11.53 -9.40 4.41
C ASN A 127 -11.99 -9.72 2.97
N GLY A 128 -11.27 -9.26 1.94
CA GLY A 128 -11.78 -9.20 0.58
C GLY A 128 -12.19 -7.79 0.14
N THR A 129 -11.86 -6.76 0.93
CA THR A 129 -12.07 -5.35 0.58
C THR A 129 -10.94 -4.48 1.11
N ILE A 130 -10.47 -3.54 0.29
CA ILE A 130 -9.50 -2.51 0.70
C ILE A 130 -10.20 -1.45 1.55
N THR A 131 -9.74 -1.21 2.78
CA THR A 131 -10.34 -0.24 3.72
C THR A 131 -9.76 1.17 3.61
N VAL A 132 -8.71 1.36 2.80
CA VAL A 132 -8.09 2.64 2.54
C VAL A 132 -9.04 3.53 1.73
N ARG A 133 -9.68 4.49 2.40
CA ARG A 133 -10.67 5.39 1.79
C ARG A 133 -10.05 6.72 1.35
N GLU A 134 -10.33 7.09 0.09
CA GLU A 134 -10.07 8.41 -0.49
C GLU A 134 -10.97 9.49 0.16
N GLY A 135 -10.61 10.76 -0.02
CA GLY A 135 -11.34 11.90 0.51
C GLY A 135 -10.94 12.25 1.95
N ARG A 136 -11.93 12.60 2.78
CA ARG A 136 -11.71 13.10 4.15
C ARG A 136 -11.05 12.04 5.02
N ASN A 137 -9.73 12.19 5.21
CA ASN A 137 -8.93 11.29 6.03
C ASN A 137 -8.05 12.06 7.04
N PRO A 138 -8.27 11.91 8.36
CA PRO A 138 -7.50 12.62 9.38
C PRO A 138 -5.99 12.34 9.35
N LEU A 139 -5.57 11.19 8.83
CA LEU A 139 -4.14 10.82 8.74
C LEU A 139 -3.46 11.53 7.56
N LEU A 140 -4.14 11.70 6.42
CA LEU A 140 -3.61 12.51 5.31
C LEU A 140 -3.40 13.96 5.75
N ASN A 141 -4.34 14.54 6.51
CA ASN A 141 -4.19 15.88 7.09
C ASN A 141 -2.98 16.01 8.05
N LYS A 142 -2.49 14.90 8.60
CA LYS A 142 -1.28 14.85 9.44
C LYS A 142 -0.02 14.48 8.64
N GLY A 143 -0.12 14.40 7.31
CA GLY A 143 0.98 14.05 6.44
C GLY A 143 1.41 12.59 6.52
N PHE A 144 0.53 11.66 6.90
CA PHE A 144 0.83 10.23 6.87
C PHE A 144 0.51 9.65 5.49
N ALA A 145 1.39 8.82 4.97
CA ALA A 145 1.03 7.89 3.90
C ALA A 145 0.10 6.80 4.47
N ILE A 146 -0.93 6.42 3.74
CA ILE A 146 -1.91 5.43 4.21
C ILE A 146 -1.98 4.32 3.18
N TYR A 147 -1.91 3.07 3.63
CA TYR A 147 -1.93 1.93 2.71
C TYR A 147 -2.62 0.72 3.31
N GLY A 148 -3.02 -0.24 2.48
CA GLY A 148 -3.75 -1.43 2.91
C GLY A 148 -4.16 -2.28 1.72
N SER A 149 -4.66 -3.48 1.99
CA SER A 149 -5.05 -4.44 0.97
C SER A 149 -6.43 -5.06 1.20
N ASP A 150 -6.90 -5.84 0.23
CA ASP A 150 -8.04 -6.73 0.37
C ASP A 150 -7.70 -8.07 1.03
N SER A 151 -6.45 -8.29 1.45
CA SER A 151 -5.97 -9.53 2.08
C SER A 151 -5.92 -10.77 1.18
N GLY A 152 -5.89 -10.60 -0.15
CA GLY A 152 -5.57 -11.72 -1.05
C GLY A 152 -6.76 -12.56 -1.49
N HIS A 153 -7.96 -11.98 -1.51
CA HIS A 153 -9.14 -12.46 -2.22
C HIS A 153 -10.10 -11.26 -2.39
N GLN A 154 -11.17 -11.42 -3.15
CA GLN A 154 -12.13 -10.35 -3.41
C GLN A 154 -13.51 -10.80 -2.94
N ALA A 155 -14.08 -10.09 -1.98
CA ALA A 155 -15.41 -10.40 -1.47
C ALA A 155 -16.45 -10.19 -2.58
N GLY A 156 -17.28 -11.20 -2.82
CA GLY A 156 -18.37 -11.12 -3.79
C GLY A 156 -19.46 -10.16 -3.30
N GLY A 157 -19.45 -8.91 -3.78
CA GLY A 157 -20.60 -7.99 -3.84
C GLY A 157 -21.27 -7.56 -2.52
N MET A 158 -20.95 -8.15 -1.37
CA MET A 158 -21.50 -7.74 -0.08
C MET A 158 -20.66 -6.56 0.43
N GLY A 159 -21.12 -5.34 0.16
CA GLY A 159 -20.42 -4.08 0.40
C GLY A 159 -19.94 -3.87 1.84
N GLY A 160 -18.76 -4.40 2.16
CA GLY A 160 -18.06 -4.18 3.41
C GLY A 160 -17.61 -2.72 3.58
N PHE A 161 -17.06 -2.41 4.75
CA PHE A 161 -16.64 -1.08 5.20
C PHE A 161 -15.51 -0.41 4.38
N GLY A 162 -15.18 -0.87 3.18
CA GLY A 162 -14.10 -0.33 2.34
C GLY A 162 -14.51 0.60 1.18
N GLY A 163 -15.80 0.81 0.94
CA GLY A 163 -16.26 1.64 -0.18
C GLY A 163 -16.09 0.94 -1.53
N ALA A 164 -16.39 1.64 -2.63
CA ALA A 164 -16.29 1.05 -3.97
C ALA A 164 -14.81 0.75 -4.29
N GLN A 165 -14.51 -0.53 -4.53
CA GLN A 165 -13.21 -0.93 -5.08
C GLN A 165 -13.13 -0.48 -6.55
N SER A 166 -11.99 0.10 -6.93
CA SER A 166 -11.77 0.54 -8.31
C SER A 166 -11.75 -0.68 -9.24
N LYS A 167 -12.59 -0.66 -10.27
CA LYS A 167 -12.35 -1.46 -11.48
C LYS A 167 -11.20 -0.76 -12.20
N PRO A 168 -10.03 -1.42 -12.42
CA PRO A 168 -9.92 -2.82 -12.82
C PRO A 168 -8.96 -3.65 -11.94
N PHE A 169 -9.22 -3.80 -10.64
CA PHE A 169 -8.46 -4.73 -9.81
C PHE A 169 -8.48 -6.17 -10.34
N ALA A 170 -7.37 -6.89 -10.14
CA ALA A 170 -7.25 -8.28 -10.52
C ALA A 170 -8.19 -9.14 -9.65
N THR A 171 -8.75 -10.17 -10.27
CA THR A 171 -9.58 -11.18 -9.62
C THR A 171 -8.86 -12.52 -9.62
N GLY A 172 -9.10 -13.35 -8.62
CA GLY A 172 -8.64 -14.73 -8.64
C GLY A 172 -9.40 -15.62 -9.63
N PRO A 173 -9.12 -16.94 -9.63
CA PRO A 173 -9.68 -17.90 -10.57
C PRO A 173 -11.20 -18.07 -10.45
N THR A 174 -11.76 -17.82 -9.26
CA THR A 174 -13.21 -17.78 -9.02
C THR A 174 -13.59 -16.53 -8.21
N THR A 175 -14.88 -16.22 -8.20
CA THR A 175 -15.47 -15.08 -7.47
C THR A 175 -16.18 -15.50 -6.18
N GLY A 176 -16.21 -16.80 -5.86
CA GLY A 176 -16.82 -17.35 -4.66
C GLY A 176 -15.81 -17.50 -3.52
N ASP A 177 -16.17 -18.32 -2.54
CA ASP A 177 -15.37 -18.54 -1.33
C ASP A 177 -14.30 -19.65 -1.52
N GLU A 178 -14.07 -20.11 -2.76
CA GLU A 178 -13.06 -21.14 -3.03
C GLU A 178 -11.63 -20.71 -2.65
N TRP A 179 -11.38 -19.41 -2.51
CA TRP A 179 -10.14 -18.88 -1.95
C TRP A 179 -9.82 -19.47 -0.57
N ALA A 180 -10.84 -19.82 0.23
CA ALA A 180 -10.64 -20.38 1.56
C ALA A 180 -10.05 -21.80 1.55
N LEU A 181 -10.05 -22.46 0.37
CA LEU A 181 -9.43 -23.77 0.15
C LEU A 181 -8.00 -23.66 -0.38
N ASN A 182 -7.50 -22.44 -0.64
CA ASN A 182 -6.16 -22.21 -1.15
C ASN A 182 -5.19 -21.83 -0.02
N ASP A 183 -4.10 -22.58 0.12
CA ASP A 183 -3.11 -22.39 1.18
C ASP A 183 -2.44 -21.01 1.13
N GLU A 184 -2.14 -20.48 -0.06
CA GLU A 184 -1.54 -19.14 -0.18
C GLU A 184 -2.54 -18.05 0.18
N ALA A 185 -3.80 -18.15 -0.28
CA ALA A 185 -4.84 -17.19 0.06
C ALA A 185 -5.14 -17.15 1.57
N ILE A 186 -5.18 -18.29 2.26
CA ILE A 186 -5.34 -18.34 3.72
C ILE A 186 -4.16 -17.69 4.45
N LYS A 187 -2.93 -17.88 3.97
CA LYS A 187 -1.75 -17.21 4.54
C LYS A 187 -1.77 -15.69 4.25
N ASN A 188 -2.25 -15.26 3.08
CA ASN A 188 -2.43 -13.84 2.74
C ASN A 188 -3.46 -13.19 3.67
N LEU A 189 -4.57 -13.87 3.96
CA LEU A 189 -5.55 -13.43 4.93
C LEU A 189 -4.92 -13.26 6.33
N GLY A 190 -4.13 -14.24 6.75
CA GLY A 190 -3.58 -14.29 8.10
C GLY A 190 -2.41 -13.33 8.36
N TYR A 191 -1.45 -13.24 7.44
CA TYR A 191 -0.22 -12.47 7.70
C TYR A 191 0.58 -12.02 6.46
N MET A 192 0.40 -12.62 5.28
CA MET A 192 1.21 -12.31 4.08
C MET A 192 0.63 -11.15 3.26
N GLN A 193 0.35 -10.02 3.91
CA GLN A 193 -0.16 -8.80 3.26
C GLN A 193 0.94 -7.94 2.66
#